data_AF-A0A966E5T0-F1
#
_entry.id   AF-A0A966E5T0-F1
#
_cell.length_a   1.000
_cell.length_b   1.000
_cell.length_c   1.000
_cell.angle_alpha   90.00
_cell.angle_beta   90.00
_cell.angle_gamma   90.00
#
_symmetry.space_group_name_H-M   'P 1'
#
loop_
_entity.id
_entity.type
_entity.pdbx_description
1 polymer ?
#
loop_
_entity_poly.entity_id
_entity_poly.type
_entity_poly.pdbx_seq_one_letter_code
_entity_poly.pdbx_strand_id
1 'polypeptide(L)'
;MPESANDAALFEQAAQQRVLDAIDERQVADFSGLPKAQRRIPAEFLQRLISGSYGTRGELCCPLRVRGANVVGTLRPPSASDHDGRVAVQFRECSFDSPVDMSGARFLVLRFVDCTLPAFIGASLSVSADLDLSGSRFSGVSDYESELSQIGSCAIHLNNARLGGKLDLSSIDGSRFCAHGTIRLDGARVDGDVCLAGALLDGCGEPALTARALAAGGNVDLRVAAGHRCEAKGEVALVAAQVIGDLMCDGARLINPEGRALHCEDLKVESVFLTANSAAGLPFEACGRLNFLTAIIGGSFFMTNARLAPGPDYKGLLEKGGLVAINLQQARISNALGLNKIGALEDVSQAPSLDDKLAPVQGWFLLTGAEINSILDNIETGWPAAGYLDLDGATYTRIRHVGADSLAGKRLAWLRRQFPGGQPTSVSFRPQPYEQLSRVLRQHGLAREASAVAVEKIRMRLAAR
;
A
#
# COMPACT_ATOMS: atom_id res chain seq x y z
N MET A 1 32.43 12.34 -27.04
CA MET A 1 31.97 13.72 -26.81
C MET A 1 31.62 14.27 -28.19
N PRO A 2 30.43 14.85 -28.45
CA PRO A 2 30.16 15.42 -29.77
C PRO A 2 31.20 16.50 -30.05
N GLU A 3 31.85 16.43 -31.22
CA GLU A 3 32.98 17.30 -31.59
C GLU A 3 32.52 18.70 -32.03
N SER A 4 31.22 18.92 -32.24
CA SER A 4 30.64 20.24 -32.50
C SER A 4 29.14 20.32 -32.15
N ALA A 5 28.59 21.53 -31.97
CA ALA A 5 27.15 21.76 -31.79
C ALA A 5 26.31 21.34 -33.02
N ASN A 6 26.95 21.29 -34.20
CA ASN A 6 26.32 20.89 -35.46
C ASN A 6 26.02 19.38 -35.49
N ASP A 7 26.91 18.56 -34.90
CA ASP A 7 26.73 17.10 -34.83
C ASP A 7 25.57 16.73 -33.89
N ALA A 8 25.38 17.48 -32.81
CA ALA A 8 24.26 17.26 -31.89
C ALA A 8 22.89 17.49 -32.57
N ALA A 9 22.77 18.58 -33.34
CA ALA A 9 21.55 18.87 -34.09
C ALA A 9 21.25 17.81 -35.17
N LEU A 10 22.29 17.32 -35.86
CA LEU A 10 22.17 16.23 -36.83
C LEU A 10 21.70 14.93 -36.17
N PHE A 11 22.26 14.57 -35.01
CA PHE A 11 21.83 13.39 -34.27
C PHE A 11 20.39 13.50 -33.76
N GLU A 12 19.97 14.67 -33.30
CA GLU A 12 18.58 14.91 -32.88
C GLU A 12 17.61 14.82 -34.06
N GLN A 13 17.94 15.38 -35.22
CA GLN A 13 17.14 15.23 -36.44
C GLN A 13 17.03 13.76 -36.88
N ALA A 14 18.13 13.02 -36.87
CA ALA A 14 18.12 11.59 -37.19
C ALA A 14 17.27 10.77 -36.19
N ALA A 15 17.29 11.15 -34.91
CA ALA A 15 16.46 10.52 -33.88
C ALA A 15 14.97 10.82 -34.09
N GLN A 16 14.62 12.07 -34.41
CA GLN A 16 13.24 12.47 -34.74
C GLN A 16 12.73 11.72 -35.96
N GLN A 17 13.52 11.64 -37.03
CA GLN A 17 13.14 10.93 -38.26
C GLN A 17 12.88 9.44 -37.98
N ARG A 18 13.74 8.79 -37.17
CA ARG A 18 13.53 7.38 -36.77
C ARG A 18 12.18 7.17 -36.05
N VAL A 19 11.75 8.12 -35.21
CA VAL A 19 10.44 8.04 -34.56
C VAL A 19 9.32 8.15 -35.60
N LEU A 20 9.42 9.08 -36.56
CA LEU A 20 8.44 9.24 -37.62
C LEU A 20 8.33 8.00 -38.51
N ASP A 21 9.47 7.43 -38.92
CA ASP A 21 9.54 6.22 -39.74
C ASP A 21 8.89 5.04 -38.99
N ALA A 22 9.20 4.87 -37.70
CA ALA A 22 8.62 3.81 -36.88
C ALA A 22 7.09 3.96 -36.71
N ILE A 23 6.58 5.18 -36.61
CA ILE A 23 5.13 5.46 -36.55
C ILE A 23 4.46 5.01 -37.86
N ASP A 24 5.06 5.34 -39.01
CA ASP A 24 4.52 5.01 -40.33
C ASP A 24 4.54 3.49 -40.58
N GLU A 25 5.61 2.83 -40.15
CA GLU A 25 5.78 1.37 -40.23
C GLU A 25 5.04 0.60 -39.13
N ARG A 26 4.45 1.31 -38.15
CA ARG A 26 3.77 0.75 -36.97
C ARG A 26 4.69 -0.12 -36.09
N GLN A 27 5.97 0.21 -36.06
CA GLN A 27 7.02 -0.46 -35.31
C GLN A 27 7.40 0.31 -34.04
N VAL A 28 8.34 -0.24 -33.27
CA VAL A 28 8.95 0.44 -32.13
C VAL A 28 10.15 1.25 -32.61
N ALA A 29 10.22 2.53 -32.24
CA ALA A 29 11.42 3.33 -32.43
C ALA A 29 12.47 2.90 -31.39
N ASP A 30 13.34 1.96 -31.77
CA ASP A 30 14.34 1.36 -30.87
C ASP A 30 15.70 2.08 -30.98
N PHE A 31 16.18 2.59 -29.84
CA PHE A 31 17.46 3.29 -29.67
C PHE A 31 18.47 2.50 -28.82
N SER A 32 18.09 1.32 -28.31
CA SER A 32 18.87 0.54 -27.35
C SER A 32 20.25 0.10 -27.87
N GLY A 33 20.39 -0.09 -29.18
CA GLY A 33 21.65 -0.45 -29.85
C GLY A 33 22.58 0.71 -30.21
N LEU A 34 22.14 1.97 -30.04
CA LEU A 34 22.88 3.14 -30.53
C LEU A 34 23.86 3.71 -29.48
N PRO A 35 24.87 4.50 -29.83
CA PRO A 35 25.65 5.25 -28.86
C PRO A 35 24.79 6.28 -28.10
N LYS A 36 25.05 6.51 -26.79
CA LYS A 36 24.24 7.43 -25.94
C LYS A 36 23.99 8.81 -26.56
N ALA A 37 24.96 9.35 -27.30
CA ALA A 37 24.84 10.66 -27.96
C ALA A 37 23.75 10.70 -29.05
N GLN A 38 23.44 9.56 -29.67
CA GLN A 38 22.45 9.42 -30.75
C GLN A 38 21.07 8.98 -30.24
N ARG A 39 20.91 8.80 -28.92
CA ARG A 39 19.65 8.40 -28.30
C ARG A 39 18.80 9.59 -27.86
N ARG A 40 19.24 10.82 -28.12
CA ARG A 40 18.62 12.05 -27.62
C ARG A 40 17.40 12.41 -28.45
N ILE A 41 16.26 12.60 -27.79
CA ILE A 41 15.01 13.05 -28.41
C ILE A 41 14.52 14.29 -27.64
N PRO A 42 14.30 15.43 -28.32
CA PRO A 42 13.69 16.59 -27.67
C PRO A 42 12.26 16.30 -27.20
N ALA A 43 11.93 16.66 -25.96
CA ALA A 43 10.58 16.49 -25.41
C ALA A 43 9.53 17.31 -26.17
N GLU A 44 9.91 18.50 -26.67
CA GLU A 44 9.03 19.37 -27.48
C GLU A 44 8.56 18.64 -28.76
N PHE A 45 9.44 17.86 -29.40
CA PHE A 45 9.07 17.05 -30.56
C PHE A 45 8.01 16.00 -30.21
N LEU A 46 8.21 15.26 -29.13
CA LEU A 46 7.24 14.26 -28.64
C LEU A 46 5.93 14.91 -28.22
N GLN A 47 5.98 16.08 -27.58
CA GLN A 47 4.81 16.84 -27.17
C GLN A 47 3.96 17.23 -28.38
N ARG A 48 4.58 17.75 -29.45
CA ARG A 48 3.87 18.14 -30.68
C ARG A 48 3.27 16.93 -31.40
N LEU A 49 3.94 15.77 -31.36
CA LEU A 49 3.38 14.52 -31.89
C LEU A 49 2.16 14.07 -31.10
N ILE A 50 2.24 14.07 -29.77
CA ILE A 50 1.14 13.65 -28.89
C ILE A 50 -0.06 14.58 -29.03
N SER A 51 0.18 15.89 -29.14
CA SER A 51 -0.88 16.88 -29.30
C SER A 51 -1.45 16.97 -30.74
N GLY A 52 -0.93 16.19 -31.69
CA GLY A 52 -1.29 16.30 -33.11
C GLY A 52 -0.92 17.62 -33.80
N SER A 53 -0.05 18.44 -33.19
CA SER A 53 0.40 19.75 -33.73
C SER A 53 1.70 19.65 -34.55
N TYR A 54 2.15 18.42 -34.82
CA TYR A 54 3.34 18.15 -35.61
C TYR A 54 3.05 18.10 -37.11
N GLY A 55 3.32 19.22 -37.80
CA GLY A 55 3.15 19.34 -39.24
C GLY A 55 1.68 19.18 -39.67
N THR A 56 1.46 18.53 -40.81
CA THR A 56 0.12 18.25 -41.36
C THR A 56 -0.46 16.91 -40.92
N ARG A 57 0.23 16.16 -40.04
CA ARG A 57 -0.15 14.78 -39.66
C ARG A 57 -1.41 14.68 -38.81
N GLY A 58 -1.86 15.76 -38.16
CA GLY A 58 -3.00 15.72 -37.24
C GLY A 58 -2.77 14.78 -36.05
N GLU A 59 -3.85 14.34 -35.40
CA GLU A 59 -3.77 13.40 -34.26
C GLU A 59 -3.19 12.03 -34.66
N LEU A 60 -2.42 11.43 -33.75
CA LEU A 60 -1.84 10.10 -33.94
C LEU A 60 -2.94 9.04 -34.08
N CYS A 61 -2.98 8.38 -35.24
CA CYS A 61 -3.88 7.25 -35.50
C CYS A 61 -3.30 5.89 -35.08
N CYS A 62 -2.07 5.84 -34.59
CA CYS A 62 -1.36 4.63 -34.17
C CYS A 62 -0.56 4.90 -32.88
N PRO A 63 -0.19 3.85 -32.12
CA PRO A 63 0.53 4.03 -30.86
C PRO A 63 1.95 4.55 -31.08
N LEU A 64 2.33 5.58 -30.32
CA LEU A 64 3.72 6.04 -30.22
C LEU A 64 4.50 5.08 -29.32
N ARG A 65 5.48 4.37 -29.89
CA ARG A 65 6.31 3.40 -29.16
C ARG A 65 7.79 3.77 -29.28
N VAL A 66 8.42 4.08 -28.16
CA VAL A 66 9.83 4.46 -28.11
C VAL A 66 10.55 3.59 -27.08
N ARG A 67 11.71 3.05 -27.46
CA ARG A 67 12.54 2.22 -26.58
C ARG A 67 13.97 2.72 -26.50
N GLY A 68 14.55 2.78 -25.30
CA GLY A 68 15.98 3.02 -25.11
C GLY A 68 16.43 4.46 -25.37
N ALA A 69 15.50 5.43 -25.40
CA ALA A 69 15.79 6.82 -25.73
C ALA A 69 16.08 7.69 -24.48
N ASN A 70 16.82 8.78 -24.70
CA ASN A 70 17.07 9.83 -23.71
C ASN A 70 16.22 11.05 -24.10
N VAL A 71 15.11 11.27 -23.40
CA VAL A 71 14.22 12.41 -23.64
C VAL A 71 14.74 13.62 -22.89
N VAL A 72 14.93 14.72 -23.62
CA VAL A 72 15.54 15.96 -23.12
C VAL A 72 14.50 17.08 -23.08
N GLY A 73 14.32 17.68 -21.90
CA GLY A 73 13.34 18.73 -21.62
C GLY A 73 12.03 18.20 -21.03
N THR A 74 11.16 19.12 -20.62
CA THR A 74 9.87 18.80 -20.01
C THR A 74 8.87 18.31 -21.06
N LEU A 75 8.31 17.12 -20.85
CA LEU A 75 7.23 16.58 -21.68
C LEU A 75 5.89 16.98 -21.07
N ARG A 76 5.24 18.02 -21.64
CA ARG A 76 3.93 18.52 -21.18
C ARG A 76 2.93 18.66 -22.32
N PRO A 77 2.20 17.60 -22.69
CA PRO A 77 1.11 17.72 -23.66
C PRO A 77 0.03 18.70 -23.17
N PRO A 78 -0.63 19.44 -24.07
CA PRO A 78 -1.72 20.34 -23.69
C PRO A 78 -2.87 19.56 -23.04
N SER A 79 -3.58 20.22 -22.12
CA SER A 79 -4.71 19.64 -21.41
C SER A 79 -5.84 19.23 -22.38
N ALA A 80 -6.73 18.33 -21.91
CA ALA A 80 -7.74 17.59 -22.66
C ALA A 80 -8.69 18.34 -23.62
N SER A 81 -8.62 19.68 -23.76
CA SER A 81 -9.45 20.41 -24.71
C SER A 81 -9.13 20.10 -26.18
N ASP A 82 -7.91 19.64 -26.47
CA ASP A 82 -7.38 19.67 -27.85
C ASP A 82 -7.23 18.30 -28.53
N HIS A 83 -7.57 17.17 -27.87
CA HIS A 83 -7.43 15.83 -28.46
C HIS A 83 -8.50 14.82 -27.98
N ASP A 84 -8.99 13.94 -28.88
CA ASP A 84 -10.10 12.97 -28.61
C ASP A 84 -9.74 11.85 -27.61
N GLY A 85 -8.58 11.91 -26.96
CA GLY A 85 -8.15 10.96 -25.93
C GLY A 85 -7.87 9.54 -26.42
N ARG A 86 -7.73 9.32 -27.73
CA ARG A 86 -7.47 8.01 -28.35
C ARG A 86 -5.99 7.64 -28.45
N VAL A 87 -5.09 8.54 -28.08
CA VAL A 87 -3.65 8.33 -28.25
C VAL A 87 -3.15 7.26 -27.27
N ALA A 88 -2.33 6.35 -27.78
CA ALA A 88 -1.62 5.36 -26.99
C ALA A 88 -0.13 5.68 -27.02
N VAL A 89 0.48 5.84 -25.84
CA VAL A 89 1.89 6.22 -25.71
C VAL A 89 2.62 5.19 -24.86
N GLN A 90 3.76 4.71 -25.36
CA GLN A 90 4.56 3.68 -24.72
C GLN A 90 6.04 4.05 -24.78
N PHE A 91 6.62 4.25 -23.61
CA PHE A 91 8.06 4.37 -23.40
C PHE A 91 8.56 3.13 -22.68
N ARG A 92 9.68 2.57 -23.15
CA ARG A 92 10.34 1.43 -22.51
C ARG A 92 11.84 1.64 -22.40
N GLU A 93 12.46 1.36 -21.26
CA GLU A 93 13.92 1.48 -21.10
C GLU A 93 14.43 2.91 -21.44
N CYS A 94 13.57 3.93 -21.30
CA CYS A 94 13.88 5.33 -21.62
C CYS A 94 14.29 6.12 -20.37
N SER A 95 15.14 7.14 -20.54
CA SER A 95 15.49 8.09 -19.47
C SER A 95 14.98 9.49 -19.80
N PHE A 96 14.45 10.19 -18.80
CA PHE A 96 14.01 11.58 -18.88
C PHE A 96 14.89 12.44 -17.97
N ASP A 97 15.36 13.58 -18.46
CA ASP A 97 16.16 14.51 -17.64
C ASP A 97 15.29 15.48 -16.80
N SER A 98 14.00 15.54 -17.12
CA SER A 98 13.03 16.46 -16.55
C SER A 98 11.74 15.71 -16.17
N PRO A 99 10.93 16.23 -15.23
CA PRO A 99 9.62 15.64 -14.92
C PRO A 99 8.71 15.51 -16.14
N VAL A 100 7.92 14.45 -16.15
CA VAL A 100 6.89 14.19 -17.16
C VAL A 100 5.56 14.66 -16.61
N ASP A 101 4.91 15.62 -17.28
CA ASP A 101 3.68 16.25 -16.84
C ASP A 101 2.54 15.98 -17.83
N MET A 102 1.65 15.09 -17.43
CA MET A 102 0.46 14.65 -18.16
C MET A 102 -0.82 15.15 -17.48
N SER A 103 -0.73 16.21 -16.68
CA SER A 103 -1.86 16.71 -15.90
C SER A 103 -3.02 17.14 -16.79
N GLY A 104 -4.22 16.65 -16.47
CA GLY A 104 -5.43 16.93 -17.25
C GLY A 104 -5.45 16.36 -18.67
N ALA A 105 -4.46 15.55 -19.08
CA ALA A 105 -4.43 14.92 -20.39
C ALA A 105 -5.32 13.67 -20.45
N ARG A 106 -5.62 13.20 -21.68
CA ARG A 106 -6.44 12.01 -21.93
C ARG A 106 -5.72 11.02 -22.82
N PHE A 107 -5.65 9.77 -22.40
CA PHE A 107 -5.03 8.69 -23.17
C PHE A 107 -5.92 7.45 -23.24
N LEU A 108 -5.73 6.65 -24.29
CA LEU A 108 -6.28 5.31 -24.34
C LEU A 108 -5.45 4.39 -23.45
N VAL A 109 -4.13 4.38 -23.64
CA VAL A 109 -3.14 3.60 -22.89
C VAL A 109 -1.91 4.46 -22.67
N LEU A 110 -1.34 4.42 -21.47
CA LEU A 110 -0.12 5.14 -21.14
C LEU A 110 0.86 4.22 -20.42
N ARG A 111 2.06 4.03 -20.99
CA ARG A 111 3.08 3.14 -20.41
C ARG A 111 4.46 3.78 -20.36
N PHE A 112 5.10 3.68 -19.21
CA PHE A 112 6.50 4.01 -18.95
C PHE A 112 7.12 2.83 -18.20
N VAL A 113 7.60 1.84 -18.94
CA VAL A 113 8.07 0.57 -18.37
C VAL A 113 9.59 0.56 -18.33
N ASP A 114 10.16 0.27 -17.16
CA ASP A 114 11.61 0.30 -16.92
C ASP A 114 12.23 1.65 -17.33
N CYS A 115 11.53 2.74 -17.06
CA CYS A 115 11.98 4.09 -17.33
C CYS A 115 12.66 4.72 -16.12
N THR A 116 13.55 5.69 -16.36
CA THR A 116 14.10 6.55 -15.29
C THR A 116 13.64 7.96 -15.53
N LEU A 117 12.94 8.56 -14.56
CA LEU A 117 12.41 9.92 -14.67
C LEU A 117 12.44 10.60 -13.29
N PRO A 118 12.58 11.93 -13.21
CA PRO A 118 12.57 12.61 -11.92
C PRO A 118 11.23 12.46 -11.19
N ALA A 119 10.12 12.74 -11.88
CA ALA A 119 8.77 12.57 -11.37
C ALA A 119 7.76 12.39 -12.52
N PHE A 120 6.62 11.76 -12.21
CA PHE A 120 5.46 11.66 -13.09
C PHE A 120 4.27 12.40 -12.49
N ILE A 121 3.86 13.48 -13.14
CA ILE A 121 2.75 14.33 -12.71
C ILE A 121 1.58 14.07 -13.64
N GLY A 122 0.46 13.60 -13.10
CA GLY A 122 -0.76 13.25 -13.81
C GLY A 122 -1.98 13.63 -12.99
N ALA A 123 -1.99 14.84 -12.43
CA ALA A 123 -3.14 15.34 -11.68
C ALA A 123 -4.36 15.43 -12.60
N SER A 124 -5.48 14.82 -12.20
CA SER A 124 -6.68 14.70 -13.04
C SER A 124 -6.46 14.04 -14.42
N LEU A 125 -5.42 13.23 -14.58
CA LEU A 125 -5.17 12.43 -15.78
C LEU A 125 -6.30 11.43 -16.00
N SER A 126 -6.74 11.27 -17.25
CA SER A 126 -7.68 10.22 -17.62
C SER A 126 -7.03 9.23 -18.58
N VAL A 127 -6.99 7.95 -18.18
CA VAL A 127 -6.56 6.85 -19.05
C VAL A 127 -7.73 5.88 -19.19
N SER A 128 -8.13 5.59 -20.43
CA SER A 128 -9.31 4.73 -20.67
C SER A 128 -9.05 3.26 -20.36
N ALA A 129 -7.78 2.84 -20.40
CA ALA A 129 -7.31 1.51 -20.01
C ALA A 129 -6.23 1.64 -18.91
N ASP A 130 -5.12 0.93 -19.05
CA ASP A 130 -4.08 0.84 -18.02
C ASP A 130 -3.10 2.01 -18.04
N LEU A 131 -2.69 2.43 -16.83
CA LEU A 131 -1.48 3.21 -16.60
C LEU A 131 -0.40 2.28 -16.04
N ASP A 132 0.64 2.05 -16.82
CA ASP A 132 1.72 1.12 -16.48
C ASP A 132 3.03 1.88 -16.28
N LEU A 133 3.49 1.97 -15.03
CA LEU A 133 4.78 2.54 -14.64
C LEU A 133 5.73 1.46 -14.10
N SER A 134 5.47 0.19 -14.41
CA SER A 134 6.17 -0.95 -13.82
C SER A 134 7.67 -0.94 -14.11
N GLY A 135 8.47 -1.37 -13.13
CA GLY A 135 9.93 -1.37 -13.19
C GLY A 135 10.59 0.01 -13.22
N SER A 136 9.82 1.10 -13.27
CA SER A 136 10.38 2.45 -13.40
C SER A 136 10.97 3.01 -12.10
N ARG A 137 11.91 3.93 -12.24
CA ARG A 137 12.65 4.58 -11.15
C ARG A 137 12.39 6.08 -11.15
N PHE A 138 11.98 6.56 -10.00
CA PHE A 138 11.67 7.96 -9.74
C PHE A 138 12.62 8.49 -8.67
N SER A 139 13.40 9.52 -9.02
CA SER A 139 14.30 10.17 -8.04
C SER A 139 13.56 11.12 -7.11
N GLY A 140 12.32 11.47 -7.45
CA GLY A 140 11.56 12.52 -6.79
C GLY A 140 11.97 13.90 -7.26
N VAL A 141 11.06 14.84 -7.06
CA VAL A 141 11.33 16.27 -7.14
C VAL A 141 10.91 16.92 -5.83
N SER A 142 11.75 17.83 -5.34
CA SER A 142 11.40 18.81 -4.31
C SER A 142 11.16 20.15 -4.99
N ASP A 143 10.17 20.90 -4.50
CA ASP A 143 9.88 22.29 -4.93
C ASP A 143 9.52 22.44 -6.43
N TYR A 144 8.85 21.43 -7.02
CA TYR A 144 8.36 21.55 -8.40
C TYR A 144 7.01 22.29 -8.42
N GLU A 145 6.98 23.53 -8.90
CA GLU A 145 5.72 24.23 -9.17
C GLU A 145 5.09 23.69 -10.46
N SER A 146 4.02 22.91 -10.32
CA SER A 146 3.08 22.71 -11.42
C SER A 146 2.08 23.86 -11.46
N GLU A 147 1.50 24.15 -12.64
CA GLU A 147 0.45 25.17 -12.81
C GLU A 147 -0.79 24.94 -11.93
N LEU A 148 -0.96 23.73 -11.37
CA LEU A 148 -2.16 23.30 -10.63
C LEU A 148 -1.89 22.94 -9.15
N SER A 149 -0.64 22.92 -8.68
CA SER A 149 -0.33 22.57 -7.28
C SER A 149 1.08 22.96 -6.85
N GLN A 150 1.22 23.40 -5.60
CA GLN A 150 2.49 23.36 -4.86
C GLN A 150 2.80 21.90 -4.56
N ILE A 151 3.69 21.32 -5.38
CA ILE A 151 4.10 19.94 -5.21
C ILE A 151 5.31 19.99 -4.27
N GLY A 152 5.13 19.53 -3.03
CA GLY A 152 6.25 19.25 -2.13
C GLY A 152 7.14 18.14 -2.67
N SER A 153 7.75 17.31 -1.82
CA SER A 153 8.50 16.14 -2.32
C SER A 153 7.55 15.08 -2.90
N CYS A 154 7.59 14.87 -4.22
CA CYS A 154 6.79 13.83 -4.88
C CYS A 154 7.58 13.07 -5.94
N ALA A 155 7.28 11.78 -6.06
CA ALA A 155 7.73 10.93 -7.17
C ALA A 155 6.63 10.79 -8.22
N ILE A 156 5.39 10.56 -7.76
CA ILE A 156 4.23 10.32 -8.62
C ILE A 156 3.04 11.09 -8.05
N HIS A 157 2.38 11.89 -8.88
CA HIS A 157 1.20 12.65 -8.49
C HIS A 157 0.03 12.31 -9.42
N LEU A 158 -0.94 11.53 -8.93
CA LEU A 158 -2.12 11.07 -9.66
C LEU A 158 -3.43 11.43 -8.92
N ASN A 159 -3.42 12.54 -8.18
CA ASN A 159 -4.61 12.98 -7.47
C ASN A 159 -5.75 13.21 -8.47
N ASN A 160 -6.95 12.73 -8.12
CA ASN A 160 -8.15 12.78 -8.97
C ASN A 160 -7.99 12.13 -10.35
N ALA A 161 -6.95 11.33 -10.60
CA ALA A 161 -6.80 10.60 -11.84
C ALA A 161 -7.94 9.58 -12.01
N ARG A 162 -8.29 9.28 -13.26
CA ARG A 162 -9.32 8.31 -13.64
C ARG A 162 -8.71 7.29 -14.57
N LEU A 163 -8.58 6.06 -14.10
CA LEU A 163 -7.99 4.95 -14.85
C LEU A 163 -9.08 3.90 -15.07
N GLY A 164 -9.44 3.66 -16.32
CA GLY A 164 -10.44 2.65 -16.69
C GLY A 164 -9.93 1.20 -16.62
N GLY A 165 -8.62 1.03 -16.41
CA GLY A 165 -7.97 -0.25 -16.18
C GLY A 165 -7.15 -0.26 -14.88
N LYS A 166 -6.02 -0.97 -14.89
CA LYS A 166 -5.12 -1.08 -13.73
C LYS A 166 -4.13 0.08 -13.63
N LEU A 167 -3.69 0.36 -12.40
CA LEU A 167 -2.51 1.15 -12.10
C LEU A 167 -1.37 0.20 -11.71
N ASP A 168 -0.37 0.06 -12.58
CA ASP A 168 0.75 -0.85 -12.35
C ASP A 168 2.02 -0.10 -11.94
N LEU A 169 2.40 -0.24 -10.67
CA LEU A 169 3.62 0.29 -10.05
C LEU A 169 4.49 -0.87 -9.52
N SER A 170 4.38 -2.05 -10.13
CA SER A 170 5.09 -3.26 -9.69
C SER A 170 6.52 -3.34 -10.22
N SER A 171 7.35 -4.10 -9.52
CA SER A 171 8.66 -4.53 -10.02
C SER A 171 8.51 -5.63 -11.07
N ILE A 172 9.37 -5.59 -12.08
CA ILE A 172 9.41 -6.55 -13.18
C ILE A 172 10.73 -7.32 -13.16
N ASP A 173 10.81 -8.40 -13.92
CA ASP A 173 12.05 -9.16 -14.06
C ASP A 173 13.18 -8.26 -14.58
N GLY A 174 14.25 -8.17 -13.81
CA GLY A 174 15.43 -7.35 -14.13
C GLY A 174 15.36 -5.89 -13.70
N SER A 175 14.20 -5.37 -13.26
CA SER A 175 14.10 -3.99 -12.77
C SER A 175 13.10 -3.81 -11.63
N ARG A 176 13.59 -3.23 -10.52
CA ARG A 176 12.78 -2.91 -9.35
C ARG A 176 12.13 -1.54 -9.52
N PHE A 177 10.82 -1.46 -9.35
CA PHE A 177 10.13 -0.18 -9.23
C PHE A 177 10.62 0.55 -7.97
N CYS A 178 11.05 1.79 -8.13
CA CYS A 178 11.59 2.59 -7.03
C CYS A 178 11.00 4.00 -7.08
N ALA A 179 10.35 4.44 -6.01
CA ALA A 179 9.87 5.79 -5.85
C ALA A 179 10.57 6.46 -4.65
N HIS A 180 11.42 7.44 -4.94
CA HIS A 180 12.01 8.32 -3.93
C HIS A 180 11.17 9.60 -3.89
N GLY A 181 10.46 9.83 -2.79
CA GLY A 181 9.40 10.83 -2.65
C GLY A 181 8.01 10.22 -2.61
N THR A 182 7.02 11.04 -2.26
CA THR A 182 5.63 10.60 -2.04
C THR A 182 4.95 10.15 -3.34
N ILE A 183 4.19 9.06 -3.29
CA ILE A 183 3.17 8.70 -4.29
C ILE A 183 1.81 9.21 -3.83
N ARG A 184 1.14 10.04 -4.63
CA ARG A 184 -0.16 10.64 -4.30
C ARG A 184 -1.26 10.13 -5.22
N LEU A 185 -2.26 9.46 -4.66
CA LEU A 185 -3.44 8.89 -5.30
C LEU A 185 -4.74 9.43 -4.66
N ASP A 186 -4.69 10.61 -4.04
CA ASP A 186 -5.84 11.16 -3.31
C ASP A 186 -7.00 11.43 -4.26
N GLY A 187 -8.17 10.88 -3.96
CA GLY A 187 -9.37 10.99 -4.80
C GLY A 187 -9.28 10.31 -6.17
N ALA A 188 -8.23 9.53 -6.43
CA ALA A 188 -8.09 8.79 -7.67
C ALA A 188 -9.17 7.70 -7.79
N ARG A 189 -9.54 7.37 -9.02
CA ARG A 189 -10.42 6.26 -9.35
C ARG A 189 -9.72 5.32 -10.31
N VAL A 190 -9.59 4.07 -9.91
CA VAL A 190 -8.99 2.99 -10.69
C VAL A 190 -10.03 1.89 -10.80
N ASP A 191 -10.52 1.61 -12.00
CA ASP A 191 -11.57 0.61 -12.20
C ASP A 191 -11.03 -0.83 -12.01
N GLY A 192 -9.72 -1.02 -12.14
CA GLY A 192 -9.01 -2.28 -11.87
C GLY A 192 -8.17 -2.26 -10.58
N ASP A 193 -7.06 -3.00 -10.62
CA ASP A 193 -6.13 -3.15 -9.51
C ASP A 193 -5.16 -1.97 -9.36
N VAL A 194 -4.70 -1.73 -8.13
CA VAL A 194 -3.54 -0.87 -7.83
C VAL A 194 -2.40 -1.78 -7.36
N CYS A 195 -1.41 -1.99 -8.23
CA CYS A 195 -0.33 -2.94 -7.99
C CYS A 195 0.96 -2.23 -7.58
N LEU A 196 1.49 -2.54 -6.40
CA LEU A 196 2.77 -2.07 -5.85
C LEU A 196 3.68 -3.27 -5.53
N ALA A 197 3.46 -4.40 -6.20
CA ALA A 197 4.14 -5.65 -5.88
C ALA A 197 5.67 -5.52 -6.12
N GLY A 198 6.48 -5.89 -5.12
CA GLY A 198 7.93 -5.78 -5.16
C GLY A 198 8.49 -4.34 -5.18
N ALA A 199 7.65 -3.32 -5.01
CA ALA A 199 8.07 -1.92 -5.05
C ALA A 199 8.99 -1.52 -3.90
N LEU A 200 9.85 -0.52 -4.13
CA LEU A 200 10.55 0.22 -3.07
C LEU A 200 9.99 1.64 -3.04
N LEU A 201 9.29 1.98 -1.96
CA LEU A 201 8.74 3.31 -1.72
C LEU A 201 9.52 3.96 -0.59
N ASP A 202 10.12 5.11 -0.83
CA ASP A 202 10.82 5.89 0.17
C ASP A 202 10.23 7.30 0.22
N GLY A 203 9.36 7.56 1.19
CA GLY A 203 8.72 8.86 1.38
C GLY A 203 9.69 9.98 1.77
N CYS A 204 10.97 9.69 2.06
CA CYS A 204 11.99 10.70 2.35
C CYS A 204 11.65 11.59 3.56
N GLY A 205 11.02 11.02 4.59
CA GLY A 205 10.53 11.73 5.77
C GLY A 205 9.04 12.12 5.70
N GLU A 206 8.43 12.04 4.52
CA GLU A 206 6.99 12.20 4.29
C GLU A 206 6.30 10.83 4.16
N PRO A 207 4.95 10.78 4.05
CA PRO A 207 4.26 9.53 3.69
C PRO A 207 4.79 8.92 2.39
N ALA A 208 4.95 7.60 2.34
CA ALA A 208 5.40 6.90 1.14
C ALA A 208 4.28 6.83 0.08
N LEU A 209 3.04 6.61 0.54
CA LEU A 209 1.84 6.55 -0.29
C LEU A 209 0.68 7.25 0.41
N THR A 210 0.05 8.21 -0.27
CA THR A 210 -1.22 8.82 0.18
C THR A 210 -2.31 8.49 -0.82
N ALA A 211 -3.31 7.71 -0.41
CA ALA A 211 -4.43 7.26 -1.23
C ALA A 211 -5.76 7.54 -0.52
N ARG A 212 -5.93 8.78 -0.05
CA ARG A 212 -7.14 9.19 0.68
C ARG A 212 -8.34 9.24 -0.26
N ALA A 213 -9.44 8.61 0.14
CA ALA A 213 -10.64 8.49 -0.69
C ALA A 213 -10.38 7.91 -2.10
N LEU A 214 -9.35 7.07 -2.23
CA LEU A 214 -9.13 6.26 -3.43
C LEU A 214 -10.33 5.34 -3.64
N ALA A 215 -10.80 5.20 -4.88
CA ALA A 215 -11.69 4.13 -5.29
C ALA A 215 -10.93 3.14 -6.19
N ALA A 216 -10.78 1.90 -5.75
CA ALA A 216 -10.19 0.81 -6.52
C ALA A 216 -11.25 -0.26 -6.80
N GLY A 217 -11.50 -0.56 -8.07
CA GLY A 217 -12.46 -1.58 -8.49
C GLY A 217 -11.95 -3.01 -8.35
N GLY A 218 -10.63 -3.18 -8.22
CA GLY A 218 -9.97 -4.44 -7.91
C GLY A 218 -9.26 -4.42 -6.55
N ASN A 219 -8.10 -5.07 -6.51
CA ASN A 219 -7.26 -5.23 -5.33
C ASN A 219 -6.25 -4.08 -5.17
N VAL A 220 -5.74 -3.91 -3.95
CA VAL A 220 -4.52 -3.14 -3.67
C VAL A 220 -3.42 -4.12 -3.26
N ASP A 221 -2.41 -4.27 -4.11
CA ASP A 221 -1.40 -5.32 -4.03
C ASP A 221 -0.04 -4.79 -3.55
N LEU A 222 0.37 -5.12 -2.32
CA LEU A 222 1.70 -4.87 -1.75
C LEU A 222 2.48 -6.17 -1.56
N ARG A 223 2.37 -7.09 -2.52
CA ARG A 223 2.92 -8.44 -2.45
C ARG A 223 4.39 -8.51 -2.92
N VAL A 224 4.98 -9.70 -2.82
CA VAL A 224 6.28 -10.01 -3.44
C VAL A 224 6.11 -10.17 -4.96
N ALA A 225 6.99 -9.56 -5.75
CA ALA A 225 7.10 -9.76 -7.19
C ALA A 225 8.54 -9.59 -7.67
N ALA A 226 8.92 -10.28 -8.75
CA ALA A 226 10.25 -10.22 -9.36
C ALA A 226 11.42 -10.41 -8.36
N GLY A 227 11.25 -11.30 -7.37
CA GLY A 227 12.26 -11.57 -6.33
C GLY A 227 12.40 -10.48 -5.27
N HIS A 228 11.53 -9.46 -5.28
CA HIS A 228 11.54 -8.37 -4.32
C HIS A 228 10.23 -8.32 -3.52
N ARG A 229 10.32 -8.01 -2.23
CA ARG A 229 9.15 -7.65 -1.43
C ARG A 229 8.77 -6.19 -1.66
N CYS A 230 7.50 -5.87 -1.48
CA CYS A 230 7.07 -4.48 -1.33
C CYS A 230 7.64 -3.92 -0.02
N GLU A 231 8.42 -2.84 -0.11
CA GLU A 231 9.03 -2.15 1.03
C GLU A 231 8.66 -0.67 0.98
N ALA A 232 8.01 -0.18 2.03
CA ALA A 232 7.61 1.21 2.16
C ALA A 232 8.23 1.84 3.41
N LYS A 233 9.00 2.91 3.21
CA LYS A 233 9.57 3.76 4.27
C LYS A 233 8.77 5.06 4.33
N GLY A 234 8.07 5.29 5.44
CA GLY A 234 7.03 6.28 5.58
C GLY A 234 5.63 5.65 5.64
N GLU A 235 4.64 6.46 5.96
CA GLU A 235 3.25 6.00 6.09
C GLU A 235 2.66 5.54 4.75
N VAL A 236 1.96 4.40 4.75
CA VAL A 236 1.06 3.97 3.68
C VAL A 236 -0.38 4.28 4.10
N ALA A 237 -0.99 5.30 3.52
CA ALA A 237 -2.31 5.80 3.90
C ALA A 237 -3.39 5.46 2.87
N LEU A 238 -4.40 4.70 3.29
CA LEU A 238 -5.62 4.31 2.56
C LEU A 238 -6.87 4.85 3.28
N VAL A 239 -6.78 6.07 3.80
CA VAL A 239 -7.84 6.69 4.63
C VAL A 239 -9.10 6.93 3.81
N ALA A 240 -10.24 6.48 4.30
CA ALA A 240 -11.53 6.55 3.62
C ALA A 240 -11.53 5.94 2.20
N ALA A 241 -10.55 5.09 1.89
CA ALA A 241 -10.49 4.41 0.60
C ALA A 241 -11.61 3.37 0.47
N GLN A 242 -12.04 3.12 -0.76
CA GLN A 242 -13.00 2.08 -1.13
C GLN A 242 -12.32 1.13 -2.10
N VAL A 243 -12.05 -0.08 -1.64
CA VAL A 243 -11.44 -1.16 -2.42
C VAL A 243 -12.51 -2.22 -2.57
N ILE A 244 -12.96 -2.49 -3.81
CA ILE A 244 -13.99 -3.51 -4.04
C ILE A 244 -13.41 -4.91 -3.80
N GLY A 245 -12.14 -5.12 -4.18
CA GLY A 245 -11.40 -6.34 -3.90
C GLY A 245 -10.71 -6.31 -2.53
N ASP A 246 -9.53 -6.92 -2.49
CA ASP A 246 -8.77 -7.17 -1.28
C ASP A 246 -7.56 -6.22 -1.11
N LEU A 247 -7.17 -5.98 0.14
CA LEU A 247 -5.88 -5.39 0.49
C LEU A 247 -4.89 -6.51 0.81
N MET A 248 -3.93 -6.73 -0.09
CA MET A 248 -2.98 -7.84 -0.04
C MET A 248 -1.58 -7.34 0.34
N CYS A 249 -1.06 -7.74 1.51
CA CYS A 249 0.25 -7.31 2.02
C CYS A 249 1.20 -8.51 2.23
N ASP A 250 1.11 -9.56 1.41
CA ASP A 250 1.84 -10.80 1.63
C ASP A 250 3.36 -10.60 1.53
N GLY A 251 4.05 -10.77 2.67
CA GLY A 251 5.50 -10.57 2.78
C GLY A 251 5.94 -9.09 2.71
N ALA A 252 5.00 -8.13 2.81
CA ALA A 252 5.31 -6.71 2.75
C ALA A 252 6.16 -6.23 3.95
N ARG A 253 6.91 -5.14 3.77
CA ARG A 253 7.66 -4.44 4.81
C ARG A 253 7.20 -2.99 4.91
N LEU A 254 6.59 -2.60 6.02
CA LEU A 254 6.11 -1.25 6.24
C LEU A 254 6.88 -0.62 7.39
N ILE A 255 7.57 0.50 7.15
CA ILE A 255 8.51 1.11 8.10
C ILE A 255 8.14 2.57 8.32
N ASN A 256 7.51 2.85 9.45
CA ASN A 256 7.26 4.19 9.98
C ASN A 256 7.24 4.15 11.53
N PRO A 257 8.41 3.97 12.19
CA PRO A 257 8.50 3.80 13.65
C PRO A 257 7.87 4.98 14.41
N GLU A 258 8.12 6.19 13.91
CA GLU A 258 7.60 7.45 14.40
C GLU A 258 6.22 7.78 13.79
N GLY A 259 5.45 6.78 13.38
CA GLY A 259 4.08 7.00 12.92
C GLY A 259 3.20 5.76 12.83
N ARG A 260 2.30 5.82 11.84
CA ARG A 260 1.52 4.67 11.37
C ARG A 260 2.25 4.07 10.19
N ALA A 261 2.54 2.78 10.26
CA ALA A 261 3.09 2.06 9.12
C ALA A 261 2.01 1.89 8.03
N LEU A 262 0.78 1.58 8.47
CA LEU A 262 -0.39 1.43 7.60
C LEU A 262 -1.58 2.18 8.22
N HIS A 263 -2.16 3.12 7.49
CA HIS A 263 -3.30 3.94 7.94
C HIS A 263 -4.53 3.72 7.07
N CYS A 264 -5.46 2.91 7.57
CA CYS A 264 -6.70 2.45 6.93
C CYS A 264 -7.94 2.88 7.73
N GLU A 265 -7.95 4.10 8.27
CA GLU A 265 -9.12 4.66 8.97
C GLU A 265 -10.27 4.87 7.98
N ASP A 266 -11.49 4.47 8.36
CA ASP A 266 -12.68 4.48 7.50
C ASP A 266 -12.53 3.68 6.18
N LEU A 267 -11.57 2.75 6.09
CA LEU A 267 -11.39 1.89 4.93
C LEU A 267 -12.63 1.02 4.70
N LYS A 268 -13.10 0.91 3.45
CA LYS A 268 -14.06 -0.10 3.02
C LYS A 268 -13.37 -1.06 2.06
N VAL A 269 -13.33 -2.34 2.39
CA VAL A 269 -12.60 -3.37 1.63
C VAL A 269 -13.33 -4.71 1.72
N GLU A 270 -13.13 -5.61 0.75
CA GLU A 270 -13.60 -6.98 0.87
C GLU A 270 -12.79 -7.69 1.97
N SER A 271 -11.53 -8.05 1.74
CA SER A 271 -10.69 -8.66 2.78
C SER A 271 -9.32 -7.98 2.93
N VAL A 272 -8.70 -8.20 4.09
CA VAL A 272 -7.35 -7.70 4.41
C VAL A 272 -6.44 -8.88 4.74
N PHE A 273 -5.32 -8.99 4.03
CA PHE A 273 -4.34 -10.07 4.18
C PHE A 273 -2.98 -9.49 4.57
N LEU A 274 -2.68 -9.50 5.87
CA LEU A 274 -1.37 -9.19 6.44
C LEU A 274 -0.65 -10.51 6.73
N THR A 275 -0.23 -11.22 5.67
CA THR A 275 0.28 -12.58 5.77
C THR A 275 1.72 -12.75 5.27
N ALA A 276 2.32 -13.91 5.53
CA ALA A 276 3.60 -14.24 4.94
C ALA A 276 3.46 -14.66 3.47
N ASN A 277 4.46 -14.31 2.66
CA ASN A 277 4.65 -15.00 1.40
C ASN A 277 5.35 -16.34 1.67
N SER A 278 4.59 -17.44 1.64
CA SER A 278 5.13 -18.78 1.93
C SER A 278 6.18 -19.25 0.90
N ALA A 279 6.06 -18.83 -0.36
CA ALA A 279 7.02 -19.21 -1.40
C ALA A 279 8.38 -18.54 -1.21
N ALA A 280 8.38 -17.27 -0.77
CA ALA A 280 9.60 -16.50 -0.51
C ALA A 280 10.13 -16.68 0.92
N GLY A 281 9.36 -17.33 1.82
CA GLY A 281 9.71 -17.44 3.23
C GLY A 281 9.72 -16.10 3.98
N LEU A 282 8.98 -15.10 3.47
CA LEU A 282 9.02 -13.74 4.00
C LEU A 282 7.77 -13.45 4.84
N PRO A 283 7.91 -13.10 6.13
CA PRO A 283 6.79 -12.64 6.95
C PRO A 283 6.31 -11.25 6.53
N PHE A 284 5.09 -10.92 6.94
CA PHE A 284 4.65 -9.52 6.95
C PHE A 284 5.35 -8.78 8.10
N GLU A 285 5.98 -7.64 7.82
CA GLU A 285 6.65 -6.80 8.80
C GLU A 285 6.03 -5.41 8.85
N ALA A 286 5.75 -4.94 10.06
CA ALA A 286 5.35 -3.56 10.29
C ALA A 286 6.12 -2.97 11.48
N CYS A 287 6.80 -1.86 11.24
CA CYS A 287 7.41 -1.01 12.26
C CYS A 287 6.65 0.30 12.30
N GLY A 288 5.92 0.54 13.38
CA GLY A 288 4.87 1.56 13.46
C GLY A 288 3.47 0.96 13.58
N ARG A 289 2.49 1.80 13.92
CA ARG A 289 1.11 1.35 14.16
C ARG A 289 0.41 0.89 12.88
N LEU A 290 -0.36 -0.19 12.98
CA LEU A 290 -1.39 -0.58 12.00
C LEU A 290 -2.74 0.01 12.44
N ASN A 291 -3.31 0.94 11.68
CA ASN A 291 -4.54 1.64 12.06
C ASN A 291 -5.70 1.26 11.12
N PHE A 292 -6.72 0.60 11.66
CA PHE A 292 -7.97 0.20 10.98
C PHE A 292 -9.20 0.69 11.79
N LEU A 293 -9.05 1.84 12.46
CA LEU A 293 -10.15 2.52 13.14
C LEU A 293 -11.34 2.64 12.18
N THR A 294 -12.53 2.25 12.64
CA THR A 294 -13.81 2.34 11.91
C THR A 294 -13.85 1.65 10.54
N ALA A 295 -12.86 0.80 10.21
CA ALA A 295 -12.81 0.10 8.94
C ALA A 295 -13.97 -0.90 8.80
N ILE A 296 -14.52 -1.02 7.58
CA ILE A 296 -15.56 -1.98 7.20
C ILE A 296 -14.92 -3.01 6.27
N ILE A 297 -14.86 -4.24 6.74
CA ILE A 297 -14.27 -5.39 6.06
C ILE A 297 -15.39 -6.37 5.76
N GLY A 298 -15.77 -6.47 4.48
CA GLY A 298 -16.88 -7.29 3.99
C GLY A 298 -16.65 -8.79 4.18
N GLY A 299 -15.39 -9.21 4.02
CA GLY A 299 -14.89 -10.55 4.21
C GLY A 299 -14.09 -10.66 5.50
N SER A 300 -12.79 -11.01 5.37
CA SER A 300 -11.95 -11.41 6.49
C SER A 300 -10.75 -10.49 6.69
N PHE A 301 -10.29 -10.39 7.94
CA PHE A 301 -9.01 -9.81 8.30
C PHE A 301 -8.09 -10.93 8.78
N PHE A 302 -7.05 -11.23 8.01
CA PHE A 302 -6.03 -12.22 8.37
C PHE A 302 -4.71 -11.53 8.67
N MET A 303 -4.22 -11.68 9.90
CA MET A 303 -2.86 -11.33 10.28
C MET A 303 -2.16 -12.60 10.74
N THR A 304 -1.32 -13.15 9.86
CA THR A 304 -0.63 -14.42 10.13
C THR A 304 0.85 -14.36 9.76
N ASN A 305 1.70 -15.00 10.56
CA ASN A 305 3.15 -14.95 10.35
C ASN A 305 3.67 -13.50 10.27
N ALA A 306 3.19 -12.64 11.16
CA ALA A 306 3.53 -11.22 11.19
C ALA A 306 4.62 -10.93 12.23
N ARG A 307 5.41 -9.87 11.98
CA ARG A 307 6.41 -9.33 12.90
C ARG A 307 6.13 -7.84 13.09
N LEU A 308 5.83 -7.46 14.33
CA LEU A 308 5.34 -6.11 14.64
C LEU A 308 6.28 -5.42 15.63
N ALA A 309 6.76 -4.23 15.26
CA ALA A 309 7.33 -3.26 16.17
C ALA A 309 6.29 -2.14 16.39
N PRO A 310 5.63 -2.10 17.56
CA PRO A 310 4.57 -1.13 17.85
C PRO A 310 5.04 0.32 17.75
N GLY A 311 4.15 1.22 17.28
CA GLY A 311 4.41 2.68 17.22
C GLY A 311 3.64 3.44 18.31
N PRO A 312 4.02 4.68 18.67
CA PRO A 312 3.40 5.42 19.78
C PRO A 312 2.01 5.99 19.46
N ASP A 313 1.40 6.63 20.46
CA ASP A 313 0.03 7.18 20.43
C ASP A 313 -0.04 8.70 20.27
N TYR A 314 0.14 9.16 19.03
CA TYR A 314 0.31 10.55 18.61
C TYR A 314 -0.79 11.55 18.99
N LYS A 315 -1.95 11.09 19.48
CA LYS A 315 -3.06 11.98 19.82
C LYS A 315 -3.68 11.71 21.18
N GLY A 316 -3.13 10.78 21.97
CA GLY A 316 -3.73 10.33 23.23
C GLY A 316 -5.18 9.85 23.07
N LEU A 317 -5.61 9.57 21.84
CA LEU A 317 -7.00 9.28 21.46
C LEU A 317 -7.53 8.02 22.16
N LEU A 318 -6.60 7.22 22.68
CA LEU A 318 -6.86 5.98 23.38
C LEU A 318 -6.83 6.16 24.90
N GLU A 319 -6.19 7.23 25.41
CA GLU A 319 -5.95 7.52 26.83
C GLU A 319 -5.32 6.35 27.64
N LYS A 320 -4.93 5.25 26.99
CA LYS A 320 -4.30 4.07 27.62
C LYS A 320 -2.81 4.26 27.89
N GLY A 321 -2.16 5.17 27.16
CA GLY A 321 -0.71 5.33 27.15
C GLY A 321 0.02 4.14 26.51
N GLY A 322 1.27 4.35 26.12
CA GLY A 322 2.13 3.30 25.55
C GLY A 322 2.00 3.09 24.04
N LEU A 323 2.77 2.11 23.54
CA LEU A 323 2.84 1.79 22.12
C LEU A 323 1.62 0.97 21.67
N VAL A 324 1.23 1.14 20.41
CA VAL A 324 0.10 0.46 19.77
C VAL A 324 0.61 -0.32 18.58
N ALA A 325 0.30 -1.61 18.57
CA ALA A 325 0.61 -2.48 17.44
C ALA A 325 -0.48 -2.40 16.38
N ILE A 326 -1.73 -2.60 16.81
CA ILE A 326 -2.89 -2.61 15.92
C ILE A 326 -4.10 -1.93 16.57
N ASN A 327 -4.73 -1.05 15.81
CA ASN A 327 -5.98 -0.41 16.18
C ASN A 327 -7.11 -0.93 15.27
N LEU A 328 -8.04 -1.69 15.84
CA LEU A 328 -9.28 -2.19 15.21
C LEU A 328 -10.52 -1.63 15.93
N GLN A 329 -10.39 -0.50 16.62
CA GLN A 329 -11.53 0.08 17.32
C GLN A 329 -12.67 0.38 16.34
N GLN A 330 -13.88 -0.01 16.72
CA GLN A 330 -15.10 0.17 15.93
C GLN A 330 -15.04 -0.45 14.51
N ALA A 331 -14.05 -1.30 14.24
CA ALA A 331 -13.95 -2.01 12.97
C ALA A 331 -15.06 -3.06 12.88
N ARG A 332 -15.60 -3.25 11.67
CA ARG A 332 -16.61 -4.26 11.35
C ARG A 332 -16.00 -5.31 10.43
N ILE A 333 -15.95 -6.55 10.89
CA ILE A 333 -15.38 -7.68 10.15
C ILE A 333 -16.49 -8.72 9.97
N SER A 334 -17.07 -8.78 8.78
CA SER A 334 -18.31 -9.52 8.56
C SER A 334 -18.12 -11.03 8.49
N ASN A 335 -16.89 -11.52 8.23
CA ASN A 335 -16.56 -12.94 8.24
C ASN A 335 -15.59 -13.33 9.37
N ALA A 336 -14.27 -13.26 9.16
CA ALA A 336 -13.31 -13.79 10.13
C ALA A 336 -12.21 -12.80 10.50
N LEU A 337 -11.89 -12.72 11.79
CA LEU A 337 -10.63 -12.19 12.31
C LEU A 337 -9.70 -13.36 12.59
N GLY A 338 -8.71 -13.55 11.73
CA GLY A 338 -7.71 -14.61 11.84
C GLY A 338 -6.38 -14.11 12.39
N LEU A 339 -5.98 -14.60 13.56
CA LEU A 339 -4.75 -14.17 14.25
C LEU A 339 -3.87 -15.38 14.62
N ASN A 340 -2.70 -15.50 14.00
CA ASN A 340 -1.81 -16.64 14.23
C ASN A 340 -0.34 -16.32 13.96
N LYS A 341 0.59 -16.87 14.76
CA LYS A 341 2.04 -16.71 14.52
C LYS A 341 2.49 -15.24 14.39
N ILE A 342 2.00 -14.38 15.26
CA ILE A 342 2.36 -12.96 15.37
C ILE A 342 3.44 -12.82 16.45
N GLY A 343 4.54 -12.15 16.14
CA GLY A 343 5.64 -11.92 17.07
C GLY A 343 6.13 -10.48 17.07
N ALA A 344 6.88 -10.11 18.12
CA ALA A 344 7.59 -8.84 18.19
C ALA A 344 8.70 -8.79 17.13
N LEU A 345 8.93 -7.61 16.57
CA LEU A 345 10.09 -7.29 15.75
C LEU A 345 11.11 -6.55 16.64
N GLU A 346 12.17 -7.24 17.07
CA GLU A 346 13.16 -6.69 18.00
C GLU A 346 14.26 -5.90 17.30
N ASP A 347 14.73 -6.39 16.14
CA ASP A 347 15.74 -5.73 15.31
C ASP A 347 15.19 -5.50 13.90
N VAL A 348 15.01 -4.24 13.53
CA VAL A 348 14.54 -3.84 12.20
C VAL A 348 15.65 -4.05 11.16
N SER A 349 16.92 -4.22 11.53
CA SER A 349 18.01 -4.41 10.58
C SER A 349 18.14 -5.84 10.05
N GLN A 350 17.68 -6.84 10.81
CA GLN A 350 17.72 -8.24 10.41
C GLN A 350 16.36 -8.70 9.87
N ALA A 351 16.38 -9.44 8.76
CA ALA A 351 15.16 -10.01 8.19
C ALA A 351 14.70 -11.20 9.06
N PRO A 352 13.53 -11.12 9.71
CA PRO A 352 13.01 -12.22 10.51
C PRO A 352 12.67 -13.44 9.65
N SER A 353 12.94 -14.63 10.18
CA SER A 353 12.56 -15.91 9.57
C SER A 353 11.18 -16.36 10.06
N LEU A 354 10.50 -17.16 9.23
CA LEU A 354 9.24 -17.79 9.60
C LEU A 354 9.38 -18.81 10.73
N ASP A 355 10.56 -19.39 10.89
CA ASP A 355 10.87 -20.41 11.91
C ASP A 355 11.34 -19.82 13.24
N ASP A 356 11.50 -18.49 13.32
CA ASP A 356 11.95 -17.82 14.53
C ASP A 356 10.99 -18.07 15.70
N LYS A 357 11.57 -18.24 16.90
CA LYS A 357 10.79 -18.27 18.13
C LYS A 357 10.11 -16.92 18.34
N LEU A 358 8.79 -16.95 18.44
CA LEU A 358 7.99 -15.73 18.57
C LEU A 358 8.03 -15.18 20.00
N ALA A 359 8.54 -13.96 20.16
CA ALA A 359 8.34 -13.17 21.35
C ALA A 359 6.95 -12.46 21.29
N PRO A 360 6.19 -12.37 22.38
CA PRO A 360 4.92 -11.63 22.40
C PRO A 360 5.12 -10.14 22.11
N VAL A 361 4.24 -9.56 21.31
CA VAL A 361 4.26 -8.12 20.97
C VAL A 361 3.93 -7.27 22.20
N GLN A 362 4.80 -6.33 22.56
CA GLN A 362 4.58 -5.36 23.64
C GLN A 362 3.98 -4.06 23.09
N GLY A 363 2.73 -4.12 22.66
CA GLY A 363 1.99 -2.97 22.17
C GLY A 363 0.52 -3.30 21.99
N TRP A 364 -0.34 -2.30 22.17
CA TRP A 364 -1.78 -2.50 22.26
C TRP A 364 -2.38 -3.13 21.00
N PHE A 365 -3.23 -4.13 21.22
CA PHE A 365 -4.22 -4.61 20.27
C PHE A 365 -5.56 -4.07 20.75
N LEU A 366 -6.10 -3.10 20.03
CA LEU A 366 -7.29 -2.37 20.44
C LEU A 366 -8.46 -2.87 19.62
N LEU A 367 -9.40 -3.56 20.25
CA LEU A 367 -10.62 -4.06 19.62
C LEU A 367 -11.86 -3.37 20.19
N THR A 368 -11.70 -2.19 20.82
CA THR A 368 -12.79 -1.48 21.49
C THR A 368 -13.96 -1.25 20.54
N GLY A 369 -15.14 -1.75 20.88
CA GLY A 369 -16.34 -1.63 20.04
C GLY A 369 -16.26 -2.34 18.68
N ALA A 370 -15.27 -3.20 18.42
CA ALA A 370 -15.18 -3.96 17.19
C ALA A 370 -16.34 -4.97 17.07
N GLU A 371 -16.88 -5.13 15.86
CA GLU A 371 -17.92 -6.10 15.53
C GLU A 371 -17.33 -7.16 14.62
N ILE A 372 -17.20 -8.40 15.10
CA ILE A 372 -16.52 -9.49 14.38
C ILE A 372 -17.46 -10.67 14.27
N ASN A 373 -17.65 -11.28 13.11
CA ASN A 373 -18.44 -12.51 13.06
C ASN A 373 -17.72 -13.67 13.78
N SER A 374 -16.55 -14.08 13.29
CA SER A 374 -15.80 -15.21 13.82
C SER A 374 -14.35 -14.84 14.16
N ILE A 375 -13.90 -15.14 15.37
CA ILE A 375 -12.47 -15.07 15.74
C ILE A 375 -11.84 -16.46 15.54
N LEU A 376 -10.79 -16.52 14.72
CA LEU A 376 -9.98 -17.71 14.47
C LEU A 376 -8.57 -17.44 14.97
N ASP A 377 -8.18 -17.99 16.11
CA ASP A 377 -6.92 -17.59 16.75
C ASP A 377 -6.05 -18.75 17.21
N ASN A 378 -4.75 -18.49 17.27
CA ASN A 378 -3.89 -19.20 18.20
C ASN A 378 -3.73 -18.34 19.45
N ILE A 379 -4.16 -18.82 20.62
CA ILE A 379 -4.14 -18.01 21.84
C ILE A 379 -2.70 -17.63 22.24
N GLU A 380 -1.74 -18.51 21.99
CA GLU A 380 -0.35 -18.31 22.42
C GLU A 380 0.39 -17.36 21.49
N THR A 381 0.14 -17.46 20.18
CA THR A 381 0.91 -16.74 19.16
C THR A 381 0.13 -15.67 18.40
N GLY A 382 -1.18 -15.55 18.57
CA GLY A 382 -2.04 -14.62 17.82
C GLY A 382 -2.26 -13.26 18.50
N TRP A 383 -1.74 -13.06 19.70
CA TRP A 383 -2.16 -11.99 20.60
C TRP A 383 -0.98 -11.36 21.32
N PRO A 384 -1.11 -10.12 21.83
CA PRO A 384 -0.01 -9.40 22.41
C PRO A 384 0.40 -9.95 23.79
N ALA A 385 1.47 -9.38 24.33
CA ALA A 385 1.88 -9.57 25.71
C ALA A 385 0.76 -9.20 26.70
N ALA A 386 0.86 -9.69 27.93
CA ALA A 386 -0.09 -9.33 28.98
C ALA A 386 -0.04 -7.81 29.27
N GLY A 387 -1.21 -7.19 29.44
CA GLY A 387 -1.36 -5.75 29.64
C GLY A 387 -1.55 -4.93 28.36
N TYR A 388 -1.65 -5.57 27.19
CA TYR A 388 -1.71 -4.89 25.89
C TYR A 388 -2.92 -5.30 25.04
N LEU A 389 -4.00 -5.79 25.64
CA LEU A 389 -5.22 -6.16 24.93
C LEU A 389 -6.39 -5.30 25.41
N ASP A 390 -7.14 -4.66 24.51
CA ASP A 390 -8.39 -3.98 24.86
C ASP A 390 -9.55 -4.62 24.10
N LEU A 391 -10.53 -5.14 24.85
CA LEU A 391 -11.73 -5.81 24.32
C LEU A 391 -13.01 -5.07 24.68
N ASP A 392 -12.94 -3.87 25.26
CA ASP A 392 -14.12 -3.20 25.79
C ASP A 392 -15.16 -2.93 24.70
N GLY A 393 -16.37 -3.48 24.85
CA GLY A 393 -17.43 -3.36 23.84
C GLY A 393 -17.22 -4.20 22.58
N ALA A 394 -16.12 -4.96 22.45
CA ALA A 394 -15.92 -5.87 21.33
C ALA A 394 -17.00 -6.97 21.34
N THR A 395 -17.55 -7.29 20.18
CA THR A 395 -18.56 -8.34 20.02
C THR A 395 -18.15 -9.35 18.96
N TYR A 396 -18.53 -10.60 19.20
CA TYR A 396 -18.34 -11.70 18.27
C TYR A 396 -19.36 -12.82 18.40
N THR A 397 -19.64 -13.54 17.30
CA THR A 397 -20.60 -14.66 17.32
C THR A 397 -19.94 -16.01 17.53
N ARG A 398 -18.68 -16.16 17.09
CA ARG A 398 -17.90 -17.39 17.25
C ARG A 398 -16.47 -17.06 17.64
N ILE A 399 -15.85 -17.94 18.43
CA ILE A 399 -14.43 -17.88 18.74
C ILE A 399 -13.86 -19.30 18.74
N ARG A 400 -12.83 -19.56 17.94
CA ARG A 400 -12.23 -20.88 17.74
C ARG A 400 -10.72 -20.78 17.90
N HIS A 401 -10.19 -21.62 18.78
CA HIS A 401 -8.76 -21.83 18.92
C HIS A 401 -8.26 -22.84 17.87
N VAL A 402 -7.18 -22.52 17.18
CA VAL A 402 -6.43 -23.42 16.32
C VAL A 402 -5.38 -24.15 17.17
N GLY A 403 -5.77 -25.31 17.72
CA GLY A 403 -4.94 -26.17 18.59
C GLY A 403 -5.77 -27.24 19.30
N ALA A 404 -5.14 -28.33 19.77
CA ALA A 404 -5.82 -29.50 20.36
C ALA A 404 -5.98 -29.46 21.90
N ASP A 405 -5.51 -28.39 22.55
CA ASP A 405 -5.38 -28.33 24.01
C ASP A 405 -6.61 -27.79 24.74
N SER A 406 -6.60 -27.90 26.08
CA SER A 406 -7.62 -27.36 26.98
C SER A 406 -7.88 -25.86 26.75
N LEU A 407 -9.13 -25.54 26.41
CA LEU A 407 -9.56 -24.19 26.01
C LEU A 407 -9.80 -23.26 27.21
N ALA A 408 -10.31 -23.79 28.33
CA ALA A 408 -10.77 -22.98 29.46
C ALA A 408 -9.64 -22.13 30.05
N GLY A 409 -8.55 -22.76 30.49
CA GLY A 409 -7.41 -22.07 31.11
C GLY A 409 -6.77 -21.05 30.17
N LYS A 410 -6.61 -21.42 28.90
CA LYS A 410 -6.05 -20.53 27.87
C LYS A 410 -6.92 -19.29 27.63
N ARG A 411 -8.25 -19.44 27.62
CA ARG A 411 -9.19 -18.31 27.47
C ARG A 411 -9.24 -17.39 28.68
N LEU A 412 -9.09 -17.92 29.90
CA LEU A 412 -8.93 -17.07 31.09
C LEU A 412 -7.63 -16.27 31.03
N ALA A 413 -6.52 -16.91 30.63
CA ALA A 413 -5.25 -16.21 30.42
C ALA A 413 -5.35 -15.14 29.33
N TRP A 414 -6.06 -15.41 28.25
CA TRP A 414 -6.36 -14.44 27.19
C TRP A 414 -7.10 -13.22 27.72
N LEU A 415 -8.17 -13.39 28.52
CA LEU A 415 -8.90 -12.26 29.13
C LEU A 415 -8.02 -11.44 30.08
N ARG A 416 -7.11 -12.09 30.83
CA ARG A 416 -6.17 -11.41 31.73
C ARG A 416 -5.13 -10.58 31.01
N ARG A 417 -4.91 -10.77 29.70
CA ARG A 417 -4.04 -9.90 28.89
C ARG A 417 -4.53 -8.45 28.82
N GLN A 418 -5.76 -8.16 29.26
CA GLN A 418 -6.24 -6.79 29.39
C GLN A 418 -5.55 -5.99 30.49
N PHE A 419 -4.85 -6.66 31.42
CA PHE A 419 -4.34 -6.03 32.62
C PHE A 419 -2.83 -6.22 32.76
N PRO A 420 -2.06 -5.15 32.94
CA PRO A 420 -0.67 -5.25 33.38
C PRO A 420 -0.59 -6.05 34.69
N GLY A 421 0.27 -7.06 34.76
CA GLY A 421 0.36 -7.97 35.92
C GLY A 421 -0.81 -8.95 36.08
N GLY A 422 -1.77 -8.97 35.14
CA GLY A 422 -2.88 -9.93 35.11
C GLY A 422 -4.03 -9.66 36.07
N GLN A 423 -4.04 -8.50 36.75
CA GLN A 423 -5.10 -8.09 37.67
C GLN A 423 -5.64 -6.69 37.32
N PRO A 424 -6.97 -6.50 37.31
CA PRO A 424 -7.57 -5.20 37.03
C PRO A 424 -7.47 -4.23 38.22
N THR A 425 -7.66 -2.94 37.94
CA THR A 425 -7.96 -1.90 38.94
C THR A 425 -9.45 -1.55 38.88
N SER A 426 -9.92 -0.76 39.84
CA SER A 426 -11.29 -0.23 39.85
C SER A 426 -11.66 0.52 38.57
N VAL A 427 -10.67 1.17 37.95
CA VAL A 427 -10.85 1.96 36.72
C VAL A 427 -10.75 1.07 35.46
N SER A 428 -9.89 0.05 35.45
CA SER A 428 -9.66 -0.77 34.26
C SER A 428 -10.61 -1.97 34.14
N PHE A 429 -11.25 -2.41 35.22
CA PHE A 429 -12.16 -3.54 35.16
C PHE A 429 -13.43 -3.20 34.35
N ARG A 430 -13.71 -4.04 33.34
CA ARG A 430 -14.99 -4.05 32.62
C ARG A 430 -15.57 -5.46 32.63
N PRO A 431 -16.84 -5.66 33.00
CA PRO A 431 -17.44 -6.99 33.01
C PRO A 431 -17.79 -7.51 31.60
N GLN A 432 -17.99 -6.61 30.64
CA GLN A 432 -18.50 -6.93 29.30
C GLN A 432 -17.65 -7.99 28.56
N PRO A 433 -16.31 -7.94 28.53
CA PRO A 433 -15.50 -8.95 27.82
C PRO A 433 -15.71 -10.38 28.35
N TYR A 434 -15.93 -10.53 29.66
CA TYR A 434 -16.22 -11.81 30.29
C TYR A 434 -17.62 -12.31 29.96
N GLU A 435 -18.62 -11.41 29.95
CA GLU A 435 -20.00 -11.74 29.61
C GLU A 435 -20.14 -12.15 28.15
N GLN A 436 -19.46 -11.43 27.27
CA GLN A 436 -19.36 -11.72 25.85
C GLN A 436 -18.80 -13.12 25.60
N LEU A 437 -17.63 -13.44 26.18
CA LEU A 437 -17.03 -14.77 26.01
C LEU A 437 -17.89 -15.88 26.61
N SER A 438 -18.42 -15.68 27.82
CA SER A 438 -19.28 -16.68 28.49
C SER A 438 -20.53 -16.98 27.66
N ARG A 439 -21.16 -15.95 27.10
CA ARG A 439 -22.32 -16.10 26.19
C ARG A 439 -21.98 -16.94 24.97
N VAL A 440 -20.90 -16.59 24.26
CA VAL A 440 -20.47 -17.30 23.05
C VAL A 440 -20.14 -18.75 23.36
N LEU A 441 -19.40 -19.02 24.43
CA LEU A 441 -19.07 -20.40 24.83
C LEU A 441 -20.33 -21.24 25.12
N ARG A 442 -21.34 -20.68 25.82
CA ARG A 442 -22.62 -21.38 26.07
C ARG A 442 -23.36 -21.71 24.79
N GLN A 443 -23.45 -20.76 23.86
CA GLN A 443 -24.14 -20.96 22.57
C GLN A 443 -23.51 -22.07 21.73
N HIS A 444 -22.24 -22.39 21.96
CA HIS A 444 -21.52 -23.46 21.25
C HIS A 444 -21.37 -24.75 22.08
N GLY A 445 -22.14 -24.89 23.17
CA GLY A 445 -22.16 -26.12 23.99
C GLY A 445 -21.01 -26.24 25.00
N LEU A 446 -20.16 -25.21 25.14
CA LEU A 446 -19.02 -25.19 26.06
C LEU A 446 -19.42 -24.64 27.44
N ALA A 447 -20.40 -25.30 28.06
CA ALA A 447 -21.04 -24.83 29.31
C ALA A 447 -20.09 -24.82 30.52
N ARG A 448 -19.15 -25.77 30.58
CA ARG A 448 -18.14 -25.84 31.66
C ARG A 448 -17.18 -24.66 31.56
N GLU A 449 -16.66 -24.40 30.37
CA GLU A 449 -15.77 -23.29 30.05
C GLU A 449 -16.46 -21.95 30.33
N ALA A 450 -17.70 -21.79 29.89
CA ALA A 450 -18.48 -20.58 30.13
C ALA A 450 -18.72 -20.30 31.62
N SER A 451 -18.91 -21.34 32.42
CA SER A 451 -19.06 -21.23 33.88
C SER A 451 -17.75 -20.81 34.54
N ALA A 452 -16.61 -21.34 34.08
CA ALA A 452 -15.29 -20.91 34.54
C ALA A 452 -15.04 -19.41 34.26
N VAL A 453 -15.41 -18.93 33.07
CA VAL A 453 -15.34 -17.49 32.72
C VAL A 453 -16.23 -16.65 33.63
N ALA A 454 -17.44 -17.11 33.95
CA ALA A 454 -18.36 -16.39 34.83
C ALA A 454 -17.83 -16.29 36.28
N VAL A 455 -17.21 -17.35 36.80
CA VAL A 455 -16.54 -17.33 38.11
C VAL A 455 -15.36 -16.37 38.10
N GLU A 456 -14.55 -16.42 37.04
CA GLU A 456 -13.39 -15.52 36.90
C GLU A 456 -13.83 -14.05 36.87
N LYS A 457 -14.93 -13.72 36.19
CA LYS A 457 -15.51 -12.37 36.21
C LYS A 457 -15.75 -11.85 37.62
N ILE A 458 -16.33 -12.68 38.49
CA ILE A 458 -16.61 -12.32 39.89
C ILE A 458 -15.30 -12.12 40.65
N ARG A 459 -14.32 -13.03 40.48
CA ARG A 459 -13.00 -12.91 41.10
C ARG A 459 -12.29 -11.62 40.72
N MET A 460 -12.24 -11.31 39.43
CA MET A 460 -11.60 -10.10 38.91
C MET A 460 -12.32 -8.83 39.37
N ARG A 461 -13.66 -8.86 39.46
CA ARG A 461 -14.44 -7.75 40.04
C ARG A 461 -14.09 -7.51 41.51
N LEU A 462 -13.89 -8.57 42.29
CA LEU A 462 -13.52 -8.47 43.70
C LEU A 462 -12.07 -7.98 43.86
N ALA A 463 -11.15 -8.43 43.00
CA ALA A 463 -9.76 -7.98 43.00
C ALA A 463 -9.60 -6.50 42.57
N ALA A 464 -10.54 -5.97 41.78
CA ALA A 464 -10.55 -4.57 41.36
C ALA A 464 -11.07 -3.60 42.44
N ARG A 465 -11.66 -4.10 43.52
CA ARG A 465 -12.12 -3.29 44.68
C ARG A 465 -10.96 -3.05 45.62
#